data_AF-A0A526Y0E0-F1
#
_entry.id   AF-A0A526Y0E0-F1
#
_cell.length_a   1.000
_cell.length_b   1.000
_cell.length_c   1.000
_cell.angle_alpha   90.00
_cell.angle_beta   90.00
_cell.angle_gamma   90.00
#
_symmetry.space_group_name_H-M   'P 1'
#
loop_
_entity.id
_entity.type
_entity.pdbx_description
1 polymer ?
#
loop_
_entity_poly.entity_id
_entity_poly.type
_entity_poly.pdbx_seq_one_letter_code
_entity_poly.pdbx_strand_id
1 'polypeptide(L)'
;YGEATAEAIDEEVRSIVDTAFSRTVGLLTERRDLLEKTARKLLEIETLSEAELASLVGNAAAPDRTAASEPQSGKRPIRRGKTAGTNLSRRAE
;
A
#
# COMPACT_ATOMS: atom_id res chain seq x y z
N TYR A 1 -16.73 20.20 -8.37
CA TYR A 1 -15.57 19.30 -8.50
C TYR A 1 -15.43 18.99 -9.97
N GLY A 2 -14.31 19.39 -10.58
CA GLY A 2 -14.19 19.59 -12.03
C GLY A 2 -13.52 18.43 -12.77
N GLU A 3 -13.55 18.51 -14.09
CA GLU A 3 -12.93 17.58 -15.05
C GLU A 3 -11.45 17.29 -14.72
N ALA A 4 -10.68 18.33 -14.36
CA ALA A 4 -9.28 18.19 -13.95
C ALA A 4 -9.09 17.34 -12.68
N THR A 5 -10.06 17.30 -11.77
CA THR A 5 -9.98 16.43 -10.58
C THR A 5 -10.28 14.98 -10.95
N ALA A 6 -11.20 14.74 -11.88
CA ALA A 6 -11.50 13.39 -12.37
C ALA A 6 -10.31 12.82 -13.14
N GLU A 7 -9.70 13.62 -14.03
CA GLU A 7 -8.51 13.22 -14.79
C GLU A 7 -7.33 12.86 -13.87
N ALA A 8 -7.10 13.65 -12.82
CA ALA A 8 -6.05 13.36 -11.84
C ALA A 8 -6.30 12.04 -11.07
N ILE A 9 -7.57 11.70 -10.79
CA ILE A 9 -7.92 10.44 -10.12
C ILE A 9 -7.66 9.26 -11.07
N ASP A 10 -8.09 9.36 -12.32
CA ASP A 10 -7.92 8.27 -13.29
C ASP A 10 -6.44 7.97 -13.55
N GLU A 11 -5.60 9.00 -13.60
CA GLU A 11 -4.16 8.82 -13.77
C GLU A 11 -3.50 8.16 -12.55
N GLU A 12 -3.89 8.54 -11.34
CA GLU A 12 -3.38 7.90 -10.12
C GLU A 12 -3.80 6.44 -10.02
N VAL A 13 -5.05 6.12 -10.36
CA VAL A 13 -5.55 4.74 -10.40
C VAL A 13 -4.75 3.91 -11.41
N ARG A 14 -4.51 4.45 -12.61
CA ARG A 14 -3.68 3.78 -13.63
C ARG A 14 -2.27 3.51 -13.12
N SER A 15 -1.62 4.53 -12.54
CA SER A 15 -0.27 4.41 -11.99
C SER A 15 -0.16 3.31 -10.93
N ILE A 16 -1.13 3.23 -10.01
CA ILE A 16 -1.18 2.18 -8.98
C ILE A 16 -1.28 0.79 -9.61
N VAL A 17 -2.18 0.61 -10.57
CA VAL A 17 -2.41 -0.67 -11.24
C VAL A 17 -1.16 -1.10 -12.02
N ASP A 18 -0.58 -0.20 -12.82
CA ASP A 18 0.59 -0.48 -13.64
C ASP A 18 1.81 -0.83 -12.78
N THR A 19 1.99 -0.13 -11.65
CA THR A 19 3.06 -0.42 -10.69
C THR A 19 2.87 -1.80 -10.06
N ALA A 20 1.66 -2.13 -9.58
CA ALA A 20 1.36 -3.42 -8.98
C ALA A 20 1.53 -4.57 -9.98
N PHE A 21 1.07 -4.38 -11.22
CA PHE A 21 1.21 -5.35 -12.29
C PHE A 21 2.67 -5.61 -12.63
N SER A 22 3.44 -4.55 -12.89
CA SER A 22 4.87 -4.65 -13.24
C SER A 22 5.68 -5.33 -12.14
N ARG A 23 5.41 -4.98 -10.87
CA ARG A 23 6.03 -5.65 -9.72
C ARG A 23 5.68 -7.14 -9.67
N THR A 24 4.42 -7.49 -9.91
CA THR A 24 3.97 -8.89 -9.86
C THR A 24 4.59 -9.72 -10.98
N VAL A 25 4.63 -9.17 -12.21
CA VAL A 25 5.29 -9.82 -13.35
C VAL A 25 6.78 -10.02 -13.06
N GLY A 26 7.47 -9.00 -12.53
CA GLY A 26 8.87 -9.11 -12.11
C GLY A 26 9.06 -10.24 -11.10
N LEU A 27 8.25 -10.26 -10.04
CA LEU A 27 8.31 -11.29 -8.99
C LEU A 27 8.11 -12.71 -9.52
N LEU A 28 7.12 -12.91 -10.40
CA LEU A 28 6.83 -14.21 -11.01
C LEU A 28 7.91 -14.63 -12.01
N THR A 29 8.54 -13.66 -12.68
CA THR A 29 9.66 -13.91 -13.61
C THR A 29 10.92 -14.31 -12.86
N GLU A 30 11.26 -13.60 -11.78
CA GLU A 30 12.40 -13.94 -10.92
C GLU A 30 12.24 -15.33 -10.29
N ARG A 31 11.02 -15.71 -9.92
CA ARG A 31 10.69 -17.02 -9.34
C ARG A 31 10.12 -18.01 -10.36
N ARG A 32 10.51 -17.89 -11.64
CA ARG A 32 9.94 -18.70 -12.72
C ARG A 32 10.04 -20.20 -12.48
N ASP A 33 11.18 -20.68 -11.99
CA ASP A 33 11.39 -22.10 -11.70
C ASP A 33 10.41 -22.63 -10.64
N LEU A 34 10.14 -21.83 -9.61
CA LEU A 34 9.19 -22.20 -8.56
C LEU A 34 7.75 -22.20 -9.09
N LEU A 35 7.39 -21.20 -9.91
CA LEU A 35 6.10 -21.14 -10.59
C LEU A 35 5.87 -22.39 -11.46
N GLU A 36 6.87 -22.78 -12.25
CA GLU A 36 6.76 -23.96 -13.13
C GLU A 36 6.67 -25.26 -12.34
N LYS A 37 7.46 -25.43 -11.27
CA LYS A 37 7.35 -26.61 -10.39
C LYS A 37 5.96 -26.72 -9.78
N THR A 38 5.41 -25.60 -9.30
CA THR A 38 4.08 -25.55 -8.69
C THR A 38 2.99 -25.88 -9.71
N ALA A 39 3.07 -25.30 -10.92
CA ALA A 39 2.14 -25.56 -12.00
C ALA A 39 2.16 -27.03 -12.45
N ARG A 40 3.36 -27.62 -12.63
CA ARG A 40 3.50 -29.05 -12.95
C ARG A 40 2.88 -29.93 -11.88
N LYS A 41 3.08 -29.59 -10.60
CA LYS A 41 2.50 -30.36 -9.51
C LYS A 41 0.97 -30.29 -9.52
N LEU A 42 0.39 -29.12 -9.76
CA LEU A 42 -1.07 -28.97 -9.90
C LEU A 42 -1.64 -29.79 -11.06
N LEU A 43 -0.90 -29.98 -12.15
CA LEU A 43 -1.34 -30.86 -13.24
C LEU A 43 -1.36 -32.35 -12.83
N GLU A 44 -0.56 -32.76 -11.84
CA GLU A 44 -0.52 -34.14 -11.34
C GLU A 44 -1.63 -34.44 -10.32
N ILE A 45 -1.90 -33.52 -9.40
CA ILE A 45 -2.76 -33.77 -8.22
C ILE A 45 -3.99 -32.85 -8.13
N GLU A 46 -4.18 -31.95 -9.11
CA GLU A 46 -5.28 -30.99 -9.28
C GLU A 46 -5.40 -29.90 -8.19
N THR A 47 -5.04 -30.20 -6.95
CA THR A 47 -5.11 -29.29 -5.80
C THR A 47 -3.86 -29.45 -4.92
N LEU A 48 -3.35 -28.34 -4.40
CA LEU A 48 -2.29 -28.31 -3.39
C LEU A 48 -2.87 -27.86 -2.04
N SER A 49 -2.59 -28.62 -0.99
CA SER A 49 -2.82 -28.15 0.39
C SER A 49 -1.82 -27.08 0.78
N GLU A 50 -2.12 -26.33 1.84
CA GLU A 50 -1.23 -25.29 2.38
C GLU A 50 0.16 -25.86 2.73
N ALA A 51 0.22 -27.04 3.34
CA ALA A 51 1.48 -27.67 3.74
C ALA A 51 2.34 -28.07 2.53
N GLU A 52 1.72 -28.56 1.46
CA GLU A 52 2.40 -28.92 0.21
C GLU A 52 2.91 -27.68 -0.52
N LEU A 53 2.09 -26.63 -0.58
CA LEU A 53 2.50 -25.35 -1.17
C LEU A 53 3.64 -24.70 -0.38
N ALA A 54 3.57 -24.70 0.95
CA ALA A 54 4.63 -24.19 1.81
C ALA A 54 5.95 -24.97 1.62
N SER A 55 5.87 -26.30 1.43
CA SER A 55 7.04 -27.14 1.16
C SER A 55 7.66 -26.85 -0.21
N LEU A 56 6.85 -26.52 -1.22
CA LEU A 56 7.32 -26.15 -2.55
C LEU A 56 7.98 -24.77 -2.57
N VAL A 57 7.38 -23.78 -1.90
CA VAL A 57 7.88 -22.40 -1.83
C VAL A 57 9.11 -22.29 -0.92
N GLY A 58 9.23 -23.17 0.08
CA GLY A 58 10.30 -23.14 1.07
C GLY A 58 10.34 -21.84 1.87
N ASN A 59 11.44 -21.59 2.59
CA ASN A 59 11.67 -20.33 3.31
C ASN A 59 12.12 -19.19 2.37
N ALA A 60 11.71 -19.20 1.10
CA ALA A 60 12.12 -18.25 0.06
C ALA A 60 11.51 -16.86 0.29
N ALA A 61 11.98 -16.23 1.38
CA ALA A 61 11.71 -14.89 1.85
C ALA A 61 10.24 -14.49 1.72
N ALA A 62 9.51 -14.63 2.83
CA ALA A 62 8.29 -13.85 3.03
C ALA A 62 8.58 -12.42 2.57
N PRO A 63 7.82 -11.86 1.62
CA PRO A 63 8.01 -10.47 1.24
C PRO A 63 7.82 -9.65 2.51
N ASP A 64 8.86 -8.90 2.85
CA ASP A 64 8.91 -8.00 3.99
C ASP A 64 7.62 -7.16 3.99
N ARG A 65 6.67 -7.50 4.87
CA ARG A 65 5.37 -6.82 4.99
C ARG A 65 5.52 -5.44 5.63
N THR A 66 6.71 -4.84 5.55
CA THR A 66 7.11 -3.68 6.33
C THR A 66 7.22 -2.41 5.49
N ALA A 67 7.01 -2.48 4.16
CA ALA A 67 7.11 -1.31 3.27
C ALA A 67 5.78 -0.82 2.66
N ALA A 68 4.62 -1.44 2.95
CA ALA A 68 3.37 -1.11 2.27
C ALA A 68 2.15 -0.90 3.20
N SER A 69 2.36 -0.29 4.37
CA SER A 69 1.25 0.26 5.16
C SER A 69 1.65 1.57 5.82
N GLU A 70 1.33 2.68 5.14
CA GLU A 70 0.69 3.91 5.68
C GLU A 70 1.05 5.13 4.79
N PRO A 71 0.14 5.64 3.94
CA PRO A 71 0.11 7.07 3.70
C PRO A 71 -0.35 7.71 5.01
N GLN A 72 0.59 8.33 5.75
CA GLN A 72 0.29 9.11 6.94
C GLN A 72 -0.69 10.23 6.57
N SER A 73 -1.98 9.98 6.79
CA SER A 73 -3.02 10.99 6.81
C SER A 73 -2.61 12.07 7.80
N GLY A 74 -2.25 13.24 7.27
CA GLY A 74 -1.68 14.35 8.02
C GLY A 74 -2.57 14.76 9.19
N LYS A 75 -2.22 14.32 10.39
CA LYS A 75 -2.71 14.94 11.63
C LYS A 75 -2.07 16.32 11.74
N ARG A 76 -2.65 17.33 11.07
CA ARG A 76 -2.34 18.74 11.35
C ARG A 76 -2.74 19.01 12.80
N PRO A 77 -1.82 19.43 13.69
CA PRO A 77 -2.21 19.83 15.03
C PRO A 77 -3.04 21.10 14.93
N ILE A 78 -4.26 21.05 15.50
CA ILE A 78 -5.13 22.22 15.63
C ILE A 78 -4.40 23.21 16.56
N ARG A 79 -3.86 24.29 16.00
CA ARG A 79 -3.30 25.39 16.78
C ARG A 79 -4.42 25.99 17.63
N ARG A 80 -4.43 25.69 18.94
CA ARG A 80 -5.27 26.42 19.91
C ARG A 80 -4.94 27.90 19.80
N GLY A 81 -5.91 28.69 19.37
CA GLY A 81 -5.82 30.14 19.32
C GLY A 81 -5.50 30.67 20.72
N LYS A 82 -4.38 31.38 20.83
CA LYS A 82 -4.06 32.23 21.97
C LYS A 82 -5.02 33.41 21.92
N THR A 83 -6.06 33.41 22.75
CA THR A 83 -6.89 34.59 22.97
C THR A 83 -6.05 35.66 23.64
N ALA A 84 -5.51 36.58 22.83
CA ALA A 84 -5.03 37.87 23.30
C ALA A 84 -6.26 38.74 23.60
N GLY A 85 -6.84 38.57 24.79
CA GLY A 85 -7.83 39.46 25.37
C GLY A 85 -7.12 40.57 26.12
N THR A 86 -7.00 41.72 25.45
CA THR A 86 -6.40 42.97 25.88
C THR A 86 -6.94 43.43 27.24
N ASN A 87 -6.04 43.73 28.18
CA ASN A 87 -6.37 44.43 29.41
C ASN A 87 -6.81 45.86 29.04
N LEU A 88 -8.10 46.16 29.14
CA LEU A 88 -8.63 47.51 29.00
C LEU A 88 -8.57 48.22 30.36
N SER A 89 -7.39 48.75 30.68
CA SER A 89 -7.28 49.80 31.70
C SER A 89 -7.82 51.10 31.11
N ARG A 90 -8.99 51.59 31.56
CA ARG A 90 -9.38 53.02 31.60
C ARG A 90 -10.79 53.22 32.16
N ARG A 91 -10.86 53.75 33.39
CA ARG A 91 -11.73 54.86 33.86
C ARG A 91 -12.11 54.68 35.33
N ALA A 92 -11.53 55.52 36.18
CA ALA A 92 -12.17 56.08 37.36
C ALA A 92 -11.28 57.23 37.87
N GLU A 93 -11.40 58.40 37.24
CA GLU A 93 -11.48 59.72 37.89
C GLU A 93 -12.36 60.61 36.99
#